data_AF-A0A223D258-F1
#
_entry.id   AF-A0A223D258-F1
#
_cell.length_a   1.000
_cell.length_b   1.000
_cell.length_c   1.000
_cell.angle_alpha   90.00
_cell.angle_beta   90.00
_cell.angle_gamma   90.00
#
_symmetry.space_group_name_H-M   'P 1'
#
loop_
_entity.id
_entity.type
_entity.pdbx_description
1 polymer ?
#
loop_
_entity_poly.entity_id
_entity_poly.type
_entity_poly.pdbx_seq_one_letter_code
_entity_poly.pdbx_strand_id
1 'polypeptide(L)'
;MIIMILWKRGDGQMKLAPGSKWSKHLIFLASPELRHDVPETKLYSKATLATMINRHGEVFVKPVYGGGGFRIFRVKRLAGRFEVKMEHQKRVVSSLDSVVAWIDSVRKGSRFLVQQGIALAKWRGRPVDVRTIVQKNEAGRWEVTRLFAKAAGSGLAVTNLVIGGSALTVRAYLMSNGYTSQKAQSAIRRLKAKSVRIAKRFGGRYSNAIYGLDIGLDRQGKFWLIEVNTAPQLSIFKKGTLSRSDQRSLMLWNLHGKVNRAAEVHRGSWRRHK
;
A
#
# COMPACT_ATOMS: atom_id res chain seq x y z
N MET A 1 -16.33 -6.52 26.68
CA MET A 1 -15.16 -7.40 26.52
C MET A 1 -15.45 -8.31 25.31
N ILE A 2 -15.01 -7.94 24.11
CA ILE A 2 -15.23 -8.75 22.90
C ILE A 2 -13.93 -9.46 22.55
N ILE A 3 -14.04 -10.78 22.55
CA ILE A 3 -13.01 -11.79 22.55
C ILE A 3 -12.18 -11.73 21.26
N MET A 4 -10.86 -11.78 21.45
CA MET A 4 -9.86 -12.06 20.43
C MET A 4 -10.20 -13.34 19.65
N ILE A 5 -10.29 -13.26 18.32
CA ILE A 5 -9.85 -14.39 17.50
C ILE A 5 -8.37 -14.16 17.15
N LEU A 6 -7.53 -14.34 18.17
CA LEU A 6 -6.13 -14.73 18.00
C LEU A 6 -6.13 -16.24 17.95
N TRP A 7 -5.96 -16.83 16.78
CA TRP A 7 -5.76 -18.27 16.67
C TRP A 7 -4.26 -18.55 16.85
N LYS A 8 -3.87 -19.01 18.04
CA LYS A 8 -2.59 -19.71 18.26
C LYS A 8 -2.76 -21.13 17.73
N ARG A 9 -1.80 -21.65 16.96
CA ARG A 9 -1.59 -23.11 16.89
C ARG A 9 -1.02 -23.57 18.23
N GLY A 10 -1.06 -24.89 18.48
CA GLY A 10 -0.39 -25.52 19.62
C GLY A 10 1.13 -25.30 19.71
N ASP A 11 1.73 -24.53 18.79
CA ASP A 11 3.15 -24.14 18.74
C ASP A 11 3.40 -22.67 19.14
N GLY A 12 2.36 -21.91 19.53
CA GLY A 12 2.50 -20.52 19.99
C GLY A 12 2.74 -19.46 18.90
N GLN A 13 2.75 -19.82 17.61
CA GLN A 13 2.96 -18.84 16.54
C GLN A 13 1.71 -18.03 16.21
N MET A 14 1.89 -16.70 16.04
CA MET A 14 0.83 -15.76 15.67
C MET A 14 0.42 -15.94 14.20
N LYS A 15 -0.87 -16.24 13.95
CA LYS A 15 -1.43 -16.33 12.59
C LYS A 15 -1.42 -14.95 11.91
N LEU A 16 -0.53 -14.75 10.95
CA LEU A 16 -0.47 -13.54 10.13
C LEU A 16 -1.52 -13.63 9.03
N ALA A 17 -2.57 -12.80 9.11
CA ALA A 17 -3.66 -12.83 8.14
C ALA A 17 -3.28 -12.07 6.85
N PRO A 18 -3.41 -12.66 5.64
CA PRO A 18 -3.06 -12.00 4.37
C PRO A 18 -3.82 -10.69 4.11
N GLY A 19 -5.05 -10.57 4.63
CA GLY A 19 -5.88 -9.37 4.51
C GLY A 19 -5.55 -8.26 5.52
N SER A 20 -4.77 -8.56 6.56
CA SER A 20 -4.43 -7.60 7.62
C SER A 20 -3.23 -6.75 7.21
N LYS A 21 -3.42 -5.43 7.09
CA LYS A 21 -2.31 -4.49 6.90
C LYS A 21 -1.28 -4.57 8.03
N TRP A 22 -1.74 -4.85 9.26
CA TRP A 22 -0.85 -5.02 10.41
C TRP A 22 0.00 -6.29 10.29
N SER A 23 -0.60 -7.43 9.95
CA SER A 23 0.15 -8.69 9.78
C SER A 23 1.21 -8.55 8.69
N LYS A 24 0.87 -7.89 7.57
CA LYS A 24 1.84 -7.58 6.51
C LYS A 24 2.94 -6.64 7.00
N HIS A 25 2.62 -5.66 7.84
CA HIS A 25 3.62 -4.78 8.45
C HIS A 25 4.62 -5.56 9.33
N LEU A 26 4.14 -6.49 10.15
CA LEU A 26 5.00 -7.33 10.99
C LEU A 26 5.96 -8.21 10.19
N ILE A 27 5.56 -8.68 9.00
CA ILE A 27 6.47 -9.43 8.10
C ILE A 27 7.68 -8.58 7.69
N PHE A 28 7.50 -7.28 7.49
CA PHE A 28 8.59 -6.34 7.18
C PHE A 28 9.49 -6.08 8.37
N LEU A 29 8.91 -5.83 9.54
CA LEU A 29 9.69 -5.56 10.74
C LEU A 29 10.59 -6.74 11.13
N ALA A 30 10.14 -7.96 10.85
CA ALA A 30 10.93 -9.18 11.04
C ALA A 30 12.02 -9.41 9.97
N SER A 31 12.21 -8.48 9.01
CA SER A 31 13.22 -8.57 7.95
C SER A 31 14.19 -7.39 8.08
N PRO A 32 15.46 -7.63 8.46
CA PRO A 32 16.48 -6.58 8.58
C PRO A 32 16.65 -5.77 7.29
N GLU A 33 16.51 -6.44 6.14
CA GLU A 33 16.65 -5.85 4.81
C GLU A 33 15.47 -4.94 4.42
N LEU A 34 14.26 -5.23 4.89
CA LEU A 34 13.03 -4.54 4.46
C LEU A 34 12.50 -3.54 5.49
N ARG A 35 12.87 -3.67 6.77
CA ARG A 35 12.33 -2.83 7.86
C ARG A 35 12.59 -1.33 7.65
N HIS A 36 13.66 -0.97 6.94
CA HIS A 36 14.02 0.41 6.63
C HIS A 36 13.30 0.97 5.40
N ASP A 37 12.62 0.13 4.63
CA ASP A 37 11.92 0.49 3.39
C ASP A 37 10.42 0.70 3.59
N VAL A 38 9.90 0.61 4.82
CA VAL A 38 8.48 0.79 5.13
C VAL A 38 8.27 2.00 6.04
N PRO A 39 7.17 2.76 5.87
CA PRO A 39 6.84 3.85 6.78
C PRO A 39 6.61 3.34 8.20
N GLU A 40 6.98 4.14 9.22
CA GLU A 40 6.65 3.81 10.61
C GLU A 40 5.13 3.59 10.70
N THR A 41 4.70 2.44 11.23
CA THR A 41 3.28 2.09 11.34
C THR A 41 3.00 1.48 12.69
N LYS A 42 1.94 1.92 13.36
CA LYS A 42 1.52 1.43 14.68
C LYS A 42 0.01 1.22 14.71
N LEU A 43 -0.46 0.42 15.67
CA LEU A 43 -1.90 0.31 15.95
C LEU A 43 -2.45 1.64 16.47
N TYR A 44 -3.64 2.01 15.99
CA TYR A 44 -4.28 3.25 16.36
C TYR A 44 -4.68 3.26 17.83
N SER A 45 -4.32 4.35 18.50
CA SER A 45 -4.85 4.84 19.77
C SER A 45 -4.70 6.36 19.76
N LYS A 46 -5.41 7.09 20.64
CA LYS A 46 -5.20 8.54 20.82
C LYS A 46 -3.73 8.86 21.11
N ALA A 47 -3.09 8.08 21.99
CA ALA A 47 -1.68 8.24 22.32
C ALA A 47 -0.77 7.99 21.11
N THR A 48 -0.98 6.90 20.36
CA THR A 48 -0.21 6.60 19.15
C THR A 48 -0.35 7.73 18.12
N LEU A 49 -1.57 8.22 17.90
CA LEU A 49 -1.83 9.31 16.98
C LEU A 49 -1.07 10.56 17.41
N ALA A 50 -1.16 10.95 18.69
CA ALA A 50 -0.45 12.09 19.26
C ALA A 50 1.07 11.99 19.05
N THR A 51 1.67 10.86 19.43
CA THR A 51 3.12 10.64 19.28
C THR A 51 3.54 10.71 17.82
N MET A 52 2.82 10.01 16.92
CA MET A 52 3.22 9.93 15.52
C MET A 52 2.99 11.24 14.76
N ILE A 53 1.90 11.96 15.01
CA ILE A 53 1.66 13.26 14.35
C ILE A 53 2.67 14.32 14.80
N ASN A 54 3.09 14.30 16.07
CA ASN A 54 4.12 15.20 16.56
C ASN A 54 5.49 14.88 15.98
N ARG A 55 5.82 13.58 15.82
CA ARG A 55 7.10 13.15 15.24
C ARG A 55 7.20 13.43 13.74
N HIS A 56 6.14 13.15 12.98
CA HIS A 56 6.20 13.12 11.51
C HIS A 56 5.53 14.31 10.83
N GLY A 57 4.71 15.10 11.55
CA GLY A 57 3.95 16.24 11.01
C GLY A 57 2.78 15.85 10.11
N GLU A 58 2.81 14.67 9.49
CA GLU A 58 1.73 14.11 8.68
C GLU A 58 1.63 12.60 8.90
N VAL A 59 0.41 12.10 9.09
CA VAL A 59 0.12 10.67 9.23
C VAL A 59 -1.15 10.28 8.50
N PHE A 60 -1.23 9.00 8.14
CA PHE A 60 -2.43 8.37 7.60
C PHE A 60 -3.02 7.43 8.65
N VAL A 61 -4.31 7.59 8.94
CA VAL A 61 -5.07 6.71 9.82
C VAL A 61 -6.00 5.85 8.98
N LYS A 62 -5.77 4.54 8.96
CA LYS A 62 -6.42 3.62 8.00
C LYS A 62 -6.88 2.30 8.66
N PRO A 63 -7.97 1.68 8.18
CA PRO A 63 -8.41 0.38 8.67
C PRO A 63 -7.35 -0.72 8.56
N VAL A 64 -7.23 -1.58 9.58
CA VAL A 64 -6.39 -2.80 9.54
C VAL A 64 -6.81 -3.71 8.40
N TYR A 65 -8.11 -3.84 8.17
CA TYR A 65 -8.73 -4.66 7.13
C TYR A 65 -9.48 -3.82 6.10
N GLY A 66 -9.72 -4.37 4.90
CA GLY A 66 -10.38 -3.66 3.80
C GLY A 66 -9.39 -3.03 2.81
N GLY A 67 -9.91 -2.35 1.79
CA GLY A 67 -9.12 -1.78 0.70
C GLY A 67 -9.93 -0.79 -0.14
N GLY A 68 -9.34 -0.28 -1.22
CA GLY A 68 -10.01 0.67 -2.13
C GLY A 68 -9.90 2.15 -1.73
N GLY A 69 -9.16 2.47 -0.67
CA GLY A 69 -8.92 3.87 -0.26
C GLY A 69 -9.99 4.46 0.67
N PHE A 70 -11.03 3.70 1.02
CA PHE A 70 -12.12 4.16 1.88
C PHE A 70 -11.72 4.28 3.35
N ARG A 71 -12.33 5.23 4.05
CA ARG A 71 -12.13 5.48 5.51
C ARG A 71 -10.66 5.73 5.87
N ILE A 72 -9.88 6.27 4.93
CA ILE A 72 -8.49 6.68 5.18
C ILE A 72 -8.48 8.15 5.52
N PHE A 73 -8.03 8.47 6.72
CA PHE A 73 -7.78 9.83 7.13
C PHE A 73 -6.34 10.21 6.84
N ARG A 74 -6.13 11.39 6.26
CA ARG A 74 -4.85 12.10 6.26
C ARG A 74 -4.94 13.18 7.33
N VAL A 75 -4.10 13.09 8.34
CA VAL A 75 -3.98 14.07 9.43
C VAL A 75 -2.66 14.80 9.24
N LYS A 76 -2.71 16.12 9.09
CA LYS A 76 -1.54 16.97 8.96
C LYS A 76 -1.56 18.04 10.05
N ARG A 77 -0.45 18.16 10.77
CA ARG A 77 -0.24 19.21 11.77
C ARG A 77 0.03 20.53 11.07
N LEU A 78 -0.63 21.58 11.53
CA LEU A 78 -0.43 22.97 11.15
C LEU A 78 0.04 23.75 12.40
N ALA A 79 0.35 25.04 12.24
CA ALA A 79 0.60 25.92 13.37
C ALA A 79 -0.66 26.00 14.26
N GLY A 80 -0.60 25.38 15.44
CA GLY A 80 -1.68 25.35 16.45
C GLY A 80 -2.98 24.62 16.04
N ARG A 81 -3.00 23.94 14.87
CA ARG A 81 -4.22 23.32 14.31
C ARG A 81 -3.89 22.00 13.59
N PHE A 82 -4.93 21.30 13.15
CA PHE A 82 -4.83 20.08 12.36
C PHE A 82 -5.70 20.18 11.10
N GLU A 83 -5.13 19.90 9.93
CA GLU A 83 -5.90 19.58 8.72
C GLU A 83 -6.18 18.08 8.73
N VAL A 84 -7.46 17.71 8.67
CA VAL A 84 -7.90 16.32 8.56
C VAL A 84 -8.68 16.16 7.26
N LYS A 85 -8.28 15.21 6.43
CA LYS A 85 -8.97 14.87 5.18
C LYS A 85 -9.38 13.40 5.19
N MET A 86 -10.60 13.12 4.74
CA MET A 86 -11.09 11.77 4.48
C MET A 86 -11.96 11.82 3.23
N GLU A 87 -11.53 11.13 2.18
CA GLU A 87 -12.21 11.16 0.87
C GLU A 87 -12.36 12.61 0.36
N HIS A 88 -13.60 13.08 0.16
CA HIS A 88 -13.89 14.45 -0.28
C HIS A 88 -14.06 15.44 0.89
N GLN A 89 -14.07 14.95 2.13
CA GLN A 89 -14.25 15.78 3.32
C GLN A 89 -12.90 16.32 3.78
N LYS A 90 -12.85 17.63 4.05
CA LYS A 90 -11.71 18.32 4.67
C LYS A 90 -12.21 19.13 5.86
N ARG A 91 -11.53 19.01 7.00
CA ARG A 91 -11.77 19.85 8.18
C ARG A 91 -10.45 20.42 8.68
N VAL A 92 -10.49 21.64 9.20
CA VAL A 92 -9.39 22.21 9.99
C VAL A 92 -9.92 22.35 11.42
N VAL A 93 -9.24 21.74 12.38
CA VAL A 93 -9.66 21.71 13.79
C VAL A 93 -8.53 22.20 14.69
N SER A 94 -8.87 22.76 15.84
CA SER A 94 -7.91 23.36 16.77
C SER A 94 -7.30 22.36 17.76
N SER A 95 -7.91 21.20 17.98
CA SER A 95 -7.43 20.22 18.96
C SER A 95 -7.27 18.83 18.37
N LEU A 96 -6.36 18.04 18.99
CA LEU A 96 -6.21 16.63 18.67
C LEU A 96 -7.47 15.84 19.04
N ASP A 97 -8.21 16.27 20.06
CA ASP A 97 -9.44 15.61 20.48
C ASP A 97 -10.55 15.70 19.42
N SER A 98 -10.65 16.82 18.72
CA SER A 98 -11.55 16.92 17.57
C SER A 98 -11.13 15.99 16.41
N VAL A 99 -9.83 15.77 16.22
CA VAL A 99 -9.32 14.79 15.24
C VAL A 99 -9.74 13.37 15.65
N VAL A 100 -9.52 13.02 16.93
CA VAL A 100 -9.87 11.71 17.49
C VAL A 100 -11.36 11.46 17.41
N ALA A 101 -12.20 12.43 17.77
CA ALA A 101 -13.66 12.32 17.70
C ALA A 101 -14.15 11.99 16.29
N TRP A 102 -13.58 12.63 15.26
CA TRP A 102 -13.95 12.33 13.87
C TRP A 102 -13.47 10.95 13.41
N ILE A 103 -12.24 10.55 13.77
CA ILE A 103 -11.74 9.20 13.46
C ILE A 103 -12.62 8.15 14.15
N ASP A 104 -13.00 8.37 15.40
CA ASP A 104 -13.75 7.40 16.20
C ASP A 104 -15.19 7.24 15.73
N SER A 105 -15.84 8.33 15.32
CA SER A 105 -17.19 8.28 14.73
C SER A 105 -17.24 7.49 13.42
N VAL A 106 -16.15 7.50 12.64
CA VAL A 106 -16.03 6.69 11.42
C VAL A 106 -15.55 5.27 11.71
N ARG A 107 -14.67 5.05 12.70
CA ARG A 107 -14.14 3.70 12.97
C ARG A 107 -15.19 2.78 13.59
N LYS A 108 -16.13 3.31 14.39
CA LYS A 108 -17.19 2.54 15.07
C LYS A 108 -16.66 1.25 15.71
N GLY A 109 -15.60 1.36 16.52
CA GLY A 109 -14.94 0.22 17.18
C GLY A 109 -14.00 -0.62 16.31
N SER A 110 -13.97 -0.43 14.99
CA SER A 110 -13.04 -1.15 14.10
C SER A 110 -11.57 -0.81 14.41
N ARG A 111 -10.67 -1.78 14.18
CA ARG A 111 -9.22 -1.60 14.36
C ARG A 111 -8.61 -0.80 13.22
N PHE A 112 -7.84 0.22 13.58
CA PHE A 112 -7.13 1.10 12.64
C PHE A 112 -5.62 1.09 12.93
N LEU A 113 -4.85 1.62 11.97
CA LEU A 113 -3.41 1.85 12.04
C LEU A 113 -3.15 3.35 11.90
N VAL A 114 -2.10 3.84 12.54
CA VAL A 114 -1.47 5.14 12.24
C VAL A 114 -0.19 4.83 11.48
N GLN A 115 -0.01 5.45 10.31
CA GLN A 115 1.16 5.27 9.46
C GLN A 115 1.77 6.64 9.13
N GLN A 116 3.09 6.74 9.17
CA GLN A 116 3.83 7.92 8.76
C GLN A 116 3.43 8.37 7.34
N GLY A 117 3.19 9.67 7.17
CA GLY A 117 3.06 10.30 5.87
C GLY A 117 4.43 10.46 5.20
N ILE A 118 4.53 10.03 3.94
CA ILE A 118 5.75 10.18 3.14
C ILE A 118 5.57 11.37 2.20
N ALA A 119 6.56 12.27 2.18
CA ALA A 119 6.62 13.36 1.22
C ALA A 119 6.99 12.82 -0.17
N LEU A 120 6.01 12.27 -0.88
CA LEU A 120 6.21 11.64 -2.18
C LEU A 120 6.62 12.65 -3.25
N ALA A 121 7.52 12.21 -4.13
CA ALA A 121 7.81 12.83 -5.41
C ALA A 121 6.54 12.86 -6.27
N LYS A 122 6.36 13.95 -7.01
CA LYS A 122 5.09 14.29 -7.65
C LYS A 122 5.19 14.18 -9.17
N TRP A 123 4.05 14.00 -9.81
CA TRP A 123 3.88 14.20 -11.26
C TRP A 123 2.88 15.33 -11.47
N ARG A 124 3.34 16.46 -12.03
CA ARG A 124 2.49 17.66 -12.25
C ARG A 124 1.72 18.05 -10.98
N GLY A 125 2.43 18.14 -9.85
CA GLY A 125 1.86 18.51 -8.55
C GLY A 125 1.09 17.42 -7.80
N ARG A 126 0.80 16.27 -8.44
CA ARG A 126 0.00 15.16 -7.88
C ARG A 126 0.90 14.09 -7.26
N PRO A 127 0.57 13.55 -6.07
CA PRO A 127 1.28 12.39 -5.50
C PRO A 127 1.24 11.19 -6.45
N VAL A 128 2.32 10.42 -6.49
CA VAL A 128 2.45 9.23 -7.33
C VAL A 128 2.94 8.05 -6.49
N ASP A 129 2.37 6.88 -6.73
CA ASP A 129 2.99 5.63 -6.35
C ASP A 129 3.24 4.77 -7.61
N VAL A 130 4.21 3.88 -7.51
CA VAL A 130 4.54 2.89 -8.54
C VAL A 130 3.92 1.56 -8.17
N ARG A 131 2.98 1.09 -8.99
CA ARG A 131 2.45 -0.29 -8.91
C ARG A 131 3.44 -1.22 -9.57
N THR A 132 3.91 -2.20 -8.80
CA THR A 132 4.63 -3.36 -9.33
C THR A 132 3.77 -4.61 -9.19
N ILE A 133 3.58 -5.36 -10.27
CA ILE A 133 3.03 -6.72 -10.23
C ILE A 133 4.20 -7.70 -10.29
N VAL A 134 4.27 -8.59 -9.30
CA VAL A 134 5.31 -9.63 -9.19
C VAL A 134 4.61 -10.98 -9.17
N GLN A 135 5.04 -11.91 -10.02
CA GLN A 135 4.42 -13.23 -10.18
C GLN A 135 5.45 -14.34 -10.18
N LYS A 136 5.06 -15.53 -9.74
CA LYS A 136 5.85 -16.74 -9.99
C LYS A 136 5.72 -17.12 -11.46
N ASN A 137 6.85 -17.33 -12.12
CA ASN A 137 6.88 -17.88 -13.46
C ASN A 137 6.66 -19.40 -13.46
N GLU A 138 6.80 -20.03 -14.63
CA GLU A 138 6.67 -21.46 -14.89
C GLU A 138 7.59 -22.28 -13.98
N ALA A 139 8.81 -21.79 -13.74
CA ALA A 139 9.79 -22.42 -12.87
C ALA A 139 9.60 -22.06 -11.38
N GLY A 140 8.49 -21.43 -11.00
CA GLY A 140 8.21 -21.01 -9.63
C GLY A 140 9.04 -19.81 -9.16
N ARG A 141 9.85 -19.18 -10.03
CA ARG A 141 10.70 -18.03 -9.68
C ARG A 141 9.91 -16.72 -9.76
N TRP A 142 10.14 -15.82 -8.82
CA TRP A 142 9.50 -14.50 -8.80
C TRP A 142 10.09 -13.56 -9.85
N GLU A 143 9.24 -12.99 -10.70
CA GLU A 143 9.60 -11.97 -11.69
C GLU A 143 8.63 -10.79 -11.68
N VAL A 144 9.10 -9.60 -12.08
CA VAL A 144 8.26 -8.43 -12.27
C VAL A 144 7.64 -8.49 -13.65
N THR A 145 6.32 -8.71 -13.70
CA THR A 145 5.56 -8.80 -14.96
C THR A 145 5.00 -7.45 -15.38
N ARG A 146 4.71 -6.56 -14.43
CA ARG A 146 4.22 -5.21 -14.74
C ARG A 146 4.74 -4.15 -13.78
N LEU A 147 4.99 -2.96 -14.32
CA LEU A 147 5.51 -1.82 -13.58
C LEU A 147 4.98 -0.52 -14.18
N PHE A 148 4.24 0.28 -13.41
CA PHE A 148 3.70 1.56 -13.87
C PHE A 148 3.48 2.54 -12.72
N ALA A 149 3.55 3.83 -13.01
CA ALA A 149 3.28 4.89 -12.05
C ALA A 149 1.80 5.32 -12.12
N LYS A 150 1.18 5.51 -10.95
CA LYS A 150 -0.21 5.98 -10.78
C LYS A 150 -0.18 7.37 -10.12
N ALA A 151 -0.63 8.39 -10.85
CA ALA A 151 -0.89 9.70 -10.23
C ALA A 151 -2.25 9.71 -9.54
N ALA A 152 -2.32 10.19 -8.30
CA ALA A 152 -3.58 10.35 -7.55
C ALA A 152 -4.55 11.27 -8.27
N GLY A 153 -5.86 11.02 -8.24
CA GLY A 153 -6.90 11.93 -8.77
C GLY A 153 -6.74 13.38 -8.27
N SER A 154 -7.28 14.36 -9.00
CA SER A 154 -7.17 15.78 -8.59
C SER A 154 -7.76 15.97 -7.19
N GLY A 155 -7.02 16.66 -6.30
CA GLY A 155 -7.43 16.92 -4.91
C GLY A 155 -7.36 15.73 -3.95
N LEU A 156 -7.07 14.52 -4.42
CA LEU A 156 -7.08 13.31 -3.59
C LEU A 156 -5.73 13.06 -2.89
N ALA A 157 -5.81 12.56 -1.66
CA ALA A 157 -4.65 12.15 -0.87
C ALA A 157 -4.14 10.73 -1.22
N VAL A 158 -4.93 9.93 -1.96
CA VAL A 158 -4.65 8.53 -2.26
C VAL A 158 -4.63 8.27 -3.77
N THR A 159 -3.68 7.45 -4.20
CA THR A 159 -3.30 7.12 -5.59
C THR A 159 -4.11 5.96 -6.19
N ASN A 160 -5.38 5.83 -5.83
CA ASN A 160 -6.21 4.74 -6.32
C ASN A 160 -6.68 5.01 -7.77
N LEU A 161 -6.27 4.18 -8.74
CA LEU A 161 -6.69 4.27 -10.15
C LEU A 161 -8.20 4.20 -10.34
N VAL A 162 -8.92 3.50 -9.46
CA VAL A 162 -10.39 3.44 -9.48
C VAL A 162 -11.01 4.82 -9.21
N ILE A 163 -10.25 5.73 -8.58
CA ILE A 163 -10.68 7.09 -8.24
C ILE A 163 -9.91 8.11 -9.12
N GLY A 164 -9.98 7.94 -10.45
CA GLY A 164 -9.57 8.97 -11.42
C GLY A 164 -8.05 9.17 -11.61
N GLY A 165 -7.23 8.15 -11.36
CA GLY A 165 -5.78 8.23 -11.60
C GLY A 165 -5.38 7.99 -13.07
N SER A 166 -4.23 8.55 -13.48
CA SER A 166 -3.63 8.31 -14.81
C SER A 166 -2.43 7.36 -14.67
N ALA A 167 -2.31 6.37 -15.56
CA ALA A 167 -1.15 5.50 -15.64
C ALA A 167 -0.09 6.10 -16.57
N LEU A 168 1.15 6.18 -16.11
CA LEU A 168 2.30 6.60 -16.91
C LEU A 168 3.49 5.64 -16.74
N THR A 169 4.46 5.72 -17.64
CA THR A 169 5.69 4.92 -17.52
C THR A 169 6.50 5.40 -16.32
N VAL A 170 7.11 4.46 -15.59
CA VAL A 170 7.99 4.80 -14.46
C VAL A 170 9.20 5.60 -14.92
N ARG A 171 9.67 5.37 -16.15
CA ARG A 171 10.77 6.15 -16.74
C ARG A 171 10.40 7.62 -16.89
N ALA A 172 9.24 7.92 -17.48
CA ALA A 172 8.76 9.29 -17.61
C ALA A 172 8.61 9.94 -16.22
N TYR A 173 7.99 9.24 -15.27
CA TYR A 173 7.84 9.72 -13.89
C TYR A 173 9.19 10.06 -13.22
N LEU A 174 10.20 9.22 -13.37
CA LEU A 174 11.52 9.48 -12.81
C LEU A 174 12.19 10.67 -13.51
N MET A 175 12.11 10.74 -14.84
CA MET A 175 12.69 11.84 -15.61
C MET A 175 12.06 13.19 -15.26
N SER A 176 10.75 13.26 -15.03
CA SER A 176 10.11 14.51 -14.57
C SER A 176 10.52 14.92 -13.15
N ASN A 177 11.15 14.02 -12.40
CA ASN A 177 11.69 14.28 -11.06
C ASN A 177 13.22 14.41 -11.11
N GLY A 178 13.79 14.84 -12.25
CA GLY A 178 15.19 15.21 -12.38
C GLY A 178 16.17 14.06 -12.65
N TYR A 179 15.67 12.85 -12.92
CA TYR A 179 16.55 11.73 -13.26
C TYR A 179 17.00 11.82 -14.71
N THR A 180 18.31 11.65 -14.95
CA THR A 180 18.81 11.37 -16.30
C THR A 180 18.29 10.01 -16.78
N SER A 181 18.32 9.80 -18.09
CA SER A 181 17.94 8.53 -18.74
C SER A 181 18.60 7.30 -18.10
N GLN A 182 19.91 7.38 -17.84
CA GLN A 182 20.72 6.33 -17.23
C GLN A 182 20.37 6.13 -15.76
N LYS A 183 20.21 7.23 -14.99
CA LYS A 183 19.80 7.16 -13.58
C LYS A 183 18.39 6.56 -13.42
N ALA A 184 17.46 6.92 -14.30
CA ALA A 184 16.12 6.37 -14.32
C ALA A 184 16.14 4.85 -14.61
N GLN A 185 16.92 4.41 -15.60
CA GLN A 185 17.08 2.99 -15.90
C GLN A 185 17.68 2.21 -14.71
N SER A 186 18.71 2.77 -14.07
CA SER A 186 19.30 2.18 -12.86
C SER A 186 18.30 2.08 -11.70
N ALA A 187 17.53 3.15 -11.45
CA ALA A 187 16.49 3.16 -10.44
C ALA A 187 15.39 2.12 -10.71
N ILE A 188 14.96 1.95 -11.97
CA ILE A 188 14.00 0.91 -12.36
C ILE A 188 14.55 -0.50 -12.08
N ARG A 189 15.83 -0.77 -12.38
CA ARG A 189 16.46 -2.06 -12.05
C ARG A 189 16.47 -2.32 -10.55
N ARG A 190 16.87 -1.32 -9.74
CA ARG A 190 16.85 -1.43 -8.27
C ARG A 190 15.44 -1.67 -7.73
N LEU A 191 14.45 -0.98 -8.29
CA LEU A 191 13.05 -1.14 -7.93
C LEU A 191 12.55 -2.56 -8.25
N LYS A 192 12.84 -3.09 -9.45
CA LYS A 192 12.48 -4.48 -9.81
C LYS A 192 13.12 -5.50 -8.86
N ALA A 193 14.41 -5.35 -8.56
CA ALA A 193 15.11 -6.23 -7.64
C ALA A 193 14.51 -6.17 -6.21
N LYS A 194 14.20 -4.97 -5.72
CA LYS A 194 13.50 -4.77 -4.43
C LYS A 194 12.13 -5.47 -4.43
N SER A 195 11.35 -5.31 -5.49
CA SER A 195 10.04 -5.94 -5.63
C SER A 195 10.11 -7.46 -5.61
N VAL A 196 11.10 -8.07 -6.26
CA VAL A 196 11.34 -9.52 -6.19
C VAL A 196 11.71 -9.97 -4.77
N ARG A 197 12.57 -9.23 -4.06
CA ARG A 197 12.91 -9.54 -2.66
C ARG A 197 11.69 -9.49 -1.74
N ILE A 198 10.85 -8.46 -1.89
CA ILE A 198 9.59 -8.34 -1.14
C ILE A 198 8.68 -9.54 -1.43
N ALA A 199 8.50 -9.91 -2.70
CA ALA A 199 7.68 -11.05 -3.09
C ALA A 199 8.21 -12.38 -2.53
N LYS A 200 9.53 -12.60 -2.55
CA LYS A 200 10.16 -13.78 -1.92
C LYS A 200 9.86 -13.84 -0.42
N ARG A 201 10.00 -12.72 0.30
CA ARG A 201 9.71 -12.65 1.75
C ARG A 201 8.26 -13.00 2.06
N PHE A 202 7.32 -12.50 1.27
CA PHE A 202 5.89 -12.79 1.43
C PHE A 202 5.54 -14.22 1.01
N GLY A 203 6.18 -14.74 -0.04
CA GLY A 203 6.00 -16.11 -0.51
C GLY A 203 6.45 -17.17 0.49
N GLY A 204 7.33 -16.83 1.45
CA GLY A 204 7.66 -17.68 2.59
C GLY A 204 6.61 -17.67 3.71
N ARG A 205 5.58 -16.82 3.63
CA ARG A 205 4.52 -16.69 4.65
C ARG A 205 3.12 -16.95 4.11
N TYR A 206 2.91 -16.71 2.82
CA TYR A 206 1.64 -16.94 2.16
C TYR A 206 1.84 -17.80 0.92
N SER A 207 0.89 -18.67 0.61
CA SER A 207 0.93 -19.58 -0.53
C SER A 207 0.75 -18.89 -1.90
N ASN A 208 0.53 -17.57 -1.92
CA ASN A 208 0.23 -16.78 -3.10
C ASN A 208 1.33 -16.90 -4.19
N ALA A 209 0.90 -16.76 -5.44
CA ALA A 209 1.78 -16.73 -6.61
C ALA A 209 1.86 -15.34 -7.27
N ILE A 210 1.18 -14.35 -6.69
CA ILE A 210 1.13 -12.98 -7.20
C ILE A 210 1.07 -11.97 -6.05
N TYR A 211 1.79 -10.85 -6.19
CA TYR A 211 1.70 -9.69 -5.33
C TYR A 211 1.62 -8.41 -6.14
N GLY A 212 0.80 -7.47 -5.65
CA GLY A 212 0.79 -6.09 -6.14
C GLY A 212 1.38 -5.17 -5.11
N LEU A 213 2.54 -4.59 -5.40
CA LEU A 213 3.27 -3.70 -4.51
C LEU A 213 2.98 -2.26 -4.90
N ASP A 214 2.55 -1.44 -3.93
CA ASP A 214 2.43 0.00 -4.09
C ASP A 214 3.66 0.66 -3.44
N ILE A 215 4.53 1.25 -4.26
CA ILE A 215 5.84 1.77 -3.84
C ILE A 215 5.90 3.27 -4.14
N GLY A 216 6.11 4.10 -3.13
CA GLY A 216 6.33 5.53 -3.27
C GLY A 216 7.80 5.87 -3.47
N LEU A 217 8.09 6.90 -4.28
CA LEU A 217 9.40 7.55 -4.32
C LEU A 217 9.31 8.82 -3.48
N ASP A 218 10.20 9.03 -2.51
CA ASP A 218 10.29 10.31 -1.81
C ASP A 218 11.13 11.34 -2.57
N ARG A 219 11.16 12.58 -2.06
CA ARG A 219 11.93 13.68 -2.67
C ARG A 219 13.44 13.47 -2.63
N GLN A 220 13.93 12.56 -1.79
CA GLN A 220 15.34 12.21 -1.64
C GLN A 220 15.73 11.01 -2.52
N GLY A 221 14.79 10.46 -3.30
CA GLY A 221 15.05 9.34 -4.20
C GLY A 221 14.96 7.96 -3.55
N LYS A 222 14.48 7.85 -2.31
CA LYS A 222 14.27 6.57 -1.63
C LYS A 222 12.90 5.99 -2.00
N PHE A 223 12.90 4.69 -2.28
CA PHE A 223 11.69 3.92 -2.53
C PHE A 223 11.12 3.34 -1.23
N TRP A 224 9.90 3.74 -0.91
CA TRP A 224 9.12 3.30 0.24
C TRP A 224 8.04 2.31 -0.18
N LEU A 225 7.99 1.14 0.44
CA LEU A 225 6.89 0.21 0.27
C LEU A 225 5.70 0.65 1.13
N ILE A 226 4.65 1.15 0.48
CA ILE A 226 3.46 1.69 1.13
C ILE A 226 2.47 0.58 1.46
N GLU A 227 2.25 -0.33 0.50
CA GLU A 227 1.30 -1.42 0.65
C GLU A 227 1.68 -2.66 -0.17
N VAL A 228 1.36 -3.83 0.36
CA VAL A 228 1.39 -5.11 -0.37
C VAL A 228 -0.02 -5.65 -0.49
N ASN A 229 -0.46 -5.80 -1.72
CA ASN A 229 -1.70 -6.46 -2.09
C ASN A 229 -1.40 -7.93 -2.35
N THR A 230 -1.99 -8.82 -1.54
CA THR A 230 -1.80 -10.28 -1.65
C THR A 230 -2.64 -10.90 -2.78
N ALA A 231 -3.65 -10.20 -3.29
CA ALA A 231 -4.50 -10.71 -4.36
C ALA A 231 -4.73 -9.68 -5.48
N PRO A 232 -3.75 -8.86 -5.92
CA PRO A 232 -3.99 -7.64 -6.70
C PRO A 232 -5.00 -7.78 -7.85
N GLN A 233 -5.87 -6.77 -8.03
CA GLN A 233 -6.80 -6.78 -9.16
C GLN A 233 -6.05 -6.61 -10.47
N LEU A 234 -6.34 -7.47 -11.43
CA LEU A 234 -5.83 -7.39 -12.80
C LEU A 234 -6.73 -6.60 -13.75
N SER A 235 -7.88 -6.08 -13.27
CA SER A 235 -8.76 -5.17 -14.02
C SER A 235 -8.10 -3.85 -14.44
N ILE A 236 -6.87 -3.59 -13.97
CA ILE A 236 -6.00 -2.53 -14.51
C ILE A 236 -5.64 -2.76 -15.99
N PHE A 237 -5.85 -3.96 -16.51
CA PHE A 237 -5.68 -4.29 -17.92
C PHE A 237 -6.97 -3.87 -18.64
N LYS A 238 -7.04 -2.61 -19.09
CA LYS A 238 -8.20 -2.12 -19.84
C LYS A 238 -8.38 -2.95 -21.12
N LYS A 239 -9.64 -3.23 -21.48
CA LYS A 239 -10.01 -3.86 -22.75
C LYS A 239 -9.49 -3.00 -23.91
N GLY A 240 -8.71 -3.62 -24.81
CA GLY A 240 -7.93 -3.03 -25.90
C GLY A 240 -6.73 -3.93 -26.25
N THR A 241 -5.75 -3.42 -27.00
CA THR A 241 -4.53 -4.17 -27.32
C THR A 241 -3.64 -4.30 -26.09
N LEU A 242 -3.63 -5.50 -25.50
CA LEU A 242 -2.77 -5.85 -24.38
C LEU A 242 -1.29 -5.76 -24.78
N SER A 243 -0.46 -5.09 -23.97
CA SER A 243 0.99 -5.14 -24.18
C SER A 243 1.54 -6.56 -23.95
N ARG A 244 2.73 -6.88 -24.47
CA ARG A 244 3.41 -8.16 -24.16
C ARG A 244 3.52 -8.42 -22.65
N SER A 245 3.75 -7.38 -21.86
CA SER A 245 3.84 -7.49 -20.39
C SER A 245 2.48 -7.79 -19.74
N ASP A 246 1.40 -7.32 -20.35
CA ASP A 246 0.02 -7.56 -19.90
C ASP A 246 -0.38 -9.01 -20.18
N GLN A 247 -0.08 -9.48 -21.40
CA GLN A 247 -0.27 -10.86 -21.81
C GLN A 247 0.54 -11.82 -20.93
N ARG A 248 1.82 -11.51 -20.68
CA ARG A 248 2.68 -12.27 -19.76
C ARG A 248 2.09 -12.34 -18.35
N SER A 249 1.60 -11.21 -17.83
CA SER A 249 1.00 -11.15 -16.50
C SER A 249 -0.30 -11.97 -16.40
N LEU A 250 -1.16 -11.91 -17.42
CA LEU A 250 -2.38 -12.71 -17.50
C LEU A 250 -2.10 -14.21 -17.62
N MET A 251 -1.14 -14.59 -18.46
CA MET A 251 -0.73 -15.98 -18.63
C MET A 251 -0.25 -16.59 -17.31
N LEU A 252 0.63 -15.88 -16.58
CA LEU A 252 1.08 -16.35 -15.26
C LEU A 252 -0.04 -16.34 -14.22
N TRP A 253 -1.03 -15.45 -14.32
CA TRP A 253 -2.17 -15.49 -13.42
C TRP A 253 -3.00 -16.75 -13.64
N ASN A 254 -3.21 -17.14 -14.91
CA ASN A 254 -3.91 -18.36 -15.29
C ASN A 254 -3.15 -19.62 -14.87
N LEU A 255 -1.83 -19.66 -15.10
CA LEU A 255 -0.95 -20.76 -14.65
C LEU A 255 -1.14 -21.07 -13.16
N HIS A 256 -1.25 -20.02 -12.32
CA HIS A 256 -1.44 -20.15 -10.87
C HIS A 256 -2.91 -20.01 -10.43
N GLY A 257 -3.87 -20.27 -11.33
CA GLY A 257 -5.27 -19.91 -11.15
C GLY A 257 -5.92 -20.46 -9.88
N LYS A 258 -5.59 -21.70 -9.47
CA LYS A 258 -6.11 -22.31 -8.22
C LYS A 258 -5.73 -21.48 -6.98
N VAL A 259 -4.45 -21.14 -6.86
CA VAL A 259 -3.92 -20.36 -5.73
C VAL A 259 -4.42 -18.91 -5.79
N ASN A 260 -4.42 -18.30 -6.97
CA ASN A 260 -4.83 -16.92 -7.14
C ASN A 260 -6.32 -16.71 -6.81
N ARG A 261 -7.20 -17.60 -7.28
CA ARG A 261 -8.63 -17.55 -6.95
C ARG A 261 -8.89 -17.77 -5.46
N ALA A 262 -8.16 -18.69 -4.82
CA ALA A 262 -8.26 -18.87 -3.37
C ALA A 262 -7.88 -17.58 -2.59
N ALA A 263 -6.86 -16.86 -3.05
CA ALA A 263 -6.48 -15.57 -2.47
C ALA A 263 -7.53 -14.47 -2.68
N GLU A 264 -8.33 -14.53 -3.75
CA GLU A 264 -9.41 -13.57 -4.03
C GLU A 264 -10.66 -13.79 -3.17
N VAL A 265 -10.98 -15.03 -2.78
CA VAL A 265 -12.06 -15.30 -1.81
C VAL A 265 -11.82 -14.55 -0.50
N HIS A 266 -10.55 -14.50 -0.08
CA HIS A 266 -10.10 -13.73 1.07
C HIS A 266 -10.11 -12.21 0.83
N ARG A 267 -10.50 -11.69 -0.34
CA ARG A 267 -10.78 -10.27 -0.55
C ARG A 267 -12.27 -9.97 -0.39
N GLY A 268 -13.15 -10.87 -0.84
CA GLY A 268 -14.60 -10.67 -0.91
C GLY A 268 -15.29 -10.61 0.46
N SER A 269 -14.82 -11.40 1.43
CA SER A 269 -15.38 -11.41 2.80
C SER A 269 -15.29 -10.05 3.50
N TRP A 270 -14.26 -9.24 3.20
CA TRP A 270 -14.06 -7.92 3.82
C TRP A 270 -14.95 -6.81 3.25
N ARG A 271 -15.64 -7.05 2.12
CA ARG A 271 -16.56 -6.08 1.51
C ARG A 271 -17.99 -6.20 2.06
N ARG A 272 -18.32 -7.27 2.79
CA ARG A 272 -19.69 -7.55 3.28
C ARG A 272 -20.06 -6.83 4.58
N HIS A 273 -19.12 -6.11 5.21
CA HIS A 273 -19.40 -5.24 6.36
C HIS A 273 -19.56 -3.77 5.95
N LYS A 274 -20.18 -3.54 4.79
CA LYS A 274 -20.61 -2.20 4.35
C LYS A 274 -21.85 -1.79 5.13
#